data_AF-A0A3A5Q0U0-F1
#
_entry.id   AF-A0A3A5Q0U0-F1
#
_cell.length_a   1.000
_cell.length_b   1.000
_cell.length_c   1.000
_cell.angle_alpha   90.00
_cell.angle_beta   90.00
_cell.angle_gamma   90.00
#
_symmetry.space_group_name_H-M   'P 1'
#
loop_
_entity.id
_entity.type
_entity.pdbx_description
1 polymer ?
#
loop_
_entity_poly.entity_id
_entity_poly.type
_entity_poly.pdbx_seq_one_letter_code
_entity_poly.pdbx_strand_id
1 'polypeptide(L)' 'MNLEELVTTRNKYQRKLEDKNAYRELCETVGKNNATANREWLRRKIKDLDRQIEELSGL' A
#
# COMPACT_ATOMS: atom_id res chain seq x y z
N MET A 1 -13.90 -3.78 8.99
CA MET A 1 -13.44 -4.75 7.98
C MET A 1 -13.17 -6.06 8.67
N ASN A 2 -13.48 -7.18 8.03
CA ASN A 2 -13.05 -8.49 8.50
C ASN A 2 -11.59 -8.77 8.09
N LEU A 3 -11.01 -9.85 8.61
CA LEU A 3 -9.61 -10.22 8.33
C LEU A 3 -9.34 -10.41 6.83
N GLU A 4 -10.27 -11.03 6.11
CA GLU A 4 -10.16 -11.28 4.67
C GLU A 4 -10.09 -9.97 3.85
N GLU A 5 -10.94 -9.00 4.19
CA GLU A 5 -10.96 -7.68 3.57
C GLU A 5 -9.65 -6.92 3.81
N LEU A 6 -9.09 -7.01 5.02
CA LEU A 6 -7.83 -6.37 5.39
C LEU A 6 -6.66 -6.97 4.62
N VAL A 7 -6.56 -8.30 4.57
CA VAL A 7 -5.53 -9.03 3.81
C VAL A 7 -5.65 -8.71 2.32
N THR A 8 -6.86 -8.71 1.77
CA THR A 8 -7.11 -8.39 0.35
C THR A 8 -6.66 -6.97 0.02
N THR A 9 -6.99 -6.01 0.89
CA THR A 9 -6.61 -4.60 0.73
C THR A 9 -5.10 -4.42 0.85
N ARG A 10 -4.46 -5.05 1.83
CA ARG A 10 -3.01 -5.01 2.03
C ARG A 10 -2.27 -5.57 0.82
N ASN A 11 -2.72 -6.72 0.31
CA ASN A 11 -2.15 -7.34 -0.89
C ASN A 11 -2.30 -6.45 -2.14
N LYS A 12 -3.43 -5.76 -2.29
CA LYS A 12 -3.64 -4.81 -3.39
C LYS A 12 -2.65 -3.64 -3.32
N TYR A 13 -2.43 -3.06 -2.14
CA TYR A 13 -1.46 -1.98 -1.97
C TYR A 13 -0.02 -2.46 -2.10
N GLN A 14 0.31 -3.66 -1.61
CA GLN A 14 1.61 -4.27 -1.78
C GLN A 14 1.95 -4.46 -3.28
N ARG A 15 1.03 -5.04 -4.07
CA ARG A 15 1.21 -5.19 -5.53
C ARG A 15 1.45 -3.86 -6.21
N LYS A 16 0.69 -2.81 -5.84
CA LYS A 16 0.87 -1.47 -6.39
C LYS A 16 2.24 -0.85 -6.02
N LEU A 17 2.79 -1.20 -4.86
CA LEU A 17 4.09 -0.72 -4.40
C LEU A 17 5.26 -1.44 -5.11
N GLU A 18 5.08 -2.71 -5.42
CA GLU A 18 6.06 -3.57 -6.09
C GLU A 18 6.08 -3.41 -7.61
N ASP A 19 5.00 -2.87 -8.20
CA ASP A 19 4.94 -2.54 -9.61
C ASP A 19 5.96 -1.44 -9.95
N LYS A 20 7.01 -1.85 -10.67
CA LYS A 20 8.12 -1.00 -11.09
C LYS A 20 7.71 0.06 -12.11
N ASN A 21 6.67 -0.21 -12.91
CA ASN A 21 6.16 0.73 -13.90
C ASN A 21 5.18 1.71 -13.26
N ALA A 22 4.39 1.27 -12.28
CA ALA A 22 3.42 2.12 -11.59
C ALA A 22 4.05 3.38 -10.99
N TYR A 23 5.24 3.29 -10.39
CA TYR A 23 5.91 4.50 -9.85
C TYR A 23 6.36 5.45 -10.97
N ARG A 24 6.84 4.92 -12.10
CA ARG A 24 7.28 5.72 -13.24
C ARG A 24 6.10 6.43 -13.88
N GLU A 25 5.02 5.72 -14.20
CA GLU A 25 3.79 6.28 -14.76
C GLU A 25 3.19 7.34 -13.83
N LEU A 26 3.22 7.08 -12.53
CA LEU A 26 2.77 8.04 -11.52
C LEU A 26 3.67 9.30 -11.50
N CYS A 27 4.99 9.16 -11.64
CA CYS A 27 5.89 10.31 -11.77
C CYS A 27 5.59 11.15 -13.02
N GLU A 28 5.27 10.49 -14.14
CA GLU A 28 4.92 11.14 -15.40
C GLU A 28 3.54 11.85 -15.31
N THR A 29 2.60 11.31 -14.53
CA THR A 29 1.24 11.85 -14.40
C THR A 29 1.11 12.99 -13.40
N VAL A 30 1.69 12.83 -12.19
CA VAL A 30 1.50 13.78 -11.08
C VAL A 30 2.78 14.48 -10.65
N GLY A 31 3.91 14.20 -11.31
CA GLY A 31 5.22 14.69 -10.94
C GLY A 31 5.89 13.88 -9.84
N LYS A 32 7.23 13.87 -9.83
CA LYS A 32 8.06 13.06 -8.93
C LYS A 32 7.76 13.27 -7.44
N ASN A 33 7.51 14.50 -7.01
CA ASN A 33 7.25 14.81 -5.59
C ASN A 33 5.94 14.18 -5.12
N ASN A 34 4.87 14.33 -5.89
CA ASN A 34 3.56 13.74 -5.57
C ASN A 34 3.59 12.22 -5.69
N ALA A 35 4.29 11.67 -6.68
CA ALA A 35 4.47 10.24 -6.82
C ALA A 35 5.22 9.63 -5.63
N THR A 36 6.25 10.34 -5.13
CA THR A 36 7.01 9.93 -3.94
C THR A 36 6.15 10.00 -2.69
N ALA A 37 5.39 11.09 -2.48
CA ALA A 37 4.47 11.21 -1.37
C ALA A 37 3.39 10.12 -1.37
N ASN A 38 2.84 9.78 -2.54
CA ASN A 38 1.88 8.68 -2.69
C ASN A 38 2.53 7.32 -2.35
N ARG A 39 3.77 7.10 -2.78
CA ARG A 39 4.52 5.88 -2.45
C ARG A 39 4.75 5.73 -0.94
N GLU A 40 5.12 6.82 -0.27
CA GLU A 40 5.27 6.85 1.18
C GLU A 40 3.94 6.64 1.92
N TRP A 41 2.86 7.22 1.41
CA TRP A 41 1.52 6.97 1.94
C TRP A 41 1.11 5.49 1.80
N LEU A 42 1.38 4.85 0.66
CA LEU A 42 1.13 3.42 0.45
C LEU A 42 1.91 2.55 1.44
N ARG A 43 3.19 2.85 1.67
CA ARG A 43 4.04 2.14 2.66
C ARG A 43 3.45 2.22 4.06
N ARG A 44 3.04 3.42 4.49
CA ARG A 44 2.41 3.62 5.80
C ARG A 44 1.09 2.85 5.91
N LYS A 45 0.28 2.87 4.86
CA LYS A 45 -0.99 2.13 4.85
C LYS A 45 -0.84 0.63 4.89
N ILE A 46 0.17 0.07 4.23
CA ILE A 46 0.48 -1.36 4.34
C ILE A 46 0.82 -1.70 5.78
N LYS A 47 1.69 -0.91 6.44
CA LYS A 47 2.05 -1.13 7.84
C LYS A 47 0.85 -1.03 8.79
N ASP A 48 -0.03 -0.05 8.58
CA ASP A 48 -1.27 0.09 9.37
C ASP A 48 -2.19 -1.13 9.20
N LEU A 49 -2.25 -1.70 7.99
CA LEU A 49 -3.04 -2.90 7.69
C LEU A 49 -2.40 -4.15 8.30
N ASP A 50 -1.07 -4.29 8.22
CA ASP A 50 -0.35 -5.40 8.84
C ASP A 50 -0.60 -5.43 10.36
N ARG A 51 -0.55 -4.27 11.04
CA ARG A 51 -0.90 -4.18 12.46
C ARG A 51 -2.34 -4.60 12.76
N GLN A 52 -3.30 -4.15 11.96
CA GLN A 52 -4.71 -4.55 12.12
C GLN A 52 -4.92 -6.04 11.87
N ILE A 53 -4.15 -6.63 10.95
CA ILE A 53 -4.18 -8.07 10.67
C ILE A 53 -3.60 -8.84 11.86
N GLU A 54 -2.46 -8.43 12.41
CA GLU A 54 -1.85 -9.02 13.62
C GLU A 54 -2.85 -8.99 14.79
N GLU A 55 -3.39 -7.80 15.10
CA GLU A 55 -4.38 -7.59 16.17
C GLU A 55 -5.62 -8.50 16.04
N LEU A 56 -6.10 -8.75 14.81
CA LEU A 56 -7.28 -9.58 14.55
C LEU A 56 -6.98 -11.06 14.38
N SER A 57 -5.76 -11.43 14.00
CA SER A 57 -5.34 -12.82 13.81
C SER A 57 -4.80 -13.47 15.09
N GLY A 58 -4.48 -12.68 16.12
CA GLY A 58 -3.91 -13.18 17.36
C GLY A 58 -2.47 -13.69 17.22
N LEU A 59 -1.79 -13.28 16.14
CA LEU A 59 -0.37 -13.48 15.87
C LEU A 59 0.42 -12.25 16.32
#